data_AF-A0A2M8D917-F1
#
_entry.id   AF-A0A2M8D917-F1
#
_cell.length_a   1.000
_cell.length_b   1.000
_cell.length_c   1.000
_cell.angle_alpha   90.00
_cell.angle_beta   90.00
_cell.angle_gamma   90.00
#
_symmetry.space_group_name_H-M   'P 1'
#
loop_
_entity.id
_entity.type
_entity.pdbx_description
1 polymer ?
#
loop_
_entity_poly.entity_id
_entity_poly.type
_entity_poly.pdbx_seq_one_letter_code
_entity_poly.pdbx_strand_id
1 'polypeptide(L)'
;MLEFFGQLVLATVLGAFVGLERELSKKAAGMRTFALVGLGAAFFTIISIIASEKFSDAKYLFDVSRIPSQIVLGVGFIGAGLIIFHSSQLRGLTTAAGLWVAAAIGMAVGFKIYLLAVFTTFLVVSIFVVFWFIENQLVKKLASKPPKDNQEL
;
A
#
# COMPACT_ATOMS: atom_id res chain seq x y z
N MET A 1 -13.23 8.28 21.62
CA MET A 1 -13.74 9.04 20.45
C MET A 1 -12.66 9.90 19.80
N LEU A 2 -12.05 10.87 20.49
CA LEU A 2 -10.95 11.70 19.93
C LEU A 2 -9.76 10.88 19.37
N GLU A 3 -9.39 9.79 20.04
CA GLU A 3 -8.33 8.89 19.58
C GLU A 3 -8.58 8.31 18.18
N PHE A 4 -9.84 7.98 17.84
CA PHE A 4 -10.19 7.42 16.54
C PHE A 4 -9.92 8.41 15.41
N PHE A 5 -10.20 9.70 15.61
CA PHE A 5 -9.88 10.73 14.62
C PHE A 5 -8.36 10.82 14.40
N GLY A 6 -7.56 10.74 15.48
CA GLY A 6 -6.10 10.68 15.39
C GLY A 6 -5.59 9.47 14.60
N GLN A 7 -6.20 8.30 14.81
CA GLN A 7 -5.89 7.08 14.04
C GLN A 7 -6.20 7.25 12.54
N LEU A 8 -7.34 7.84 12.19
CA LEU A 8 -7.71 8.07 10.79
C LEU A 8 -6.76 9.06 10.10
N VAL A 9 -6.39 10.14 10.79
CA VAL A 9 -5.41 11.11 10.28
C VAL A 9 -4.05 10.44 10.10
N LEU A 10 -3.57 9.69 11.10
CA LEU A 10 -2.29 8.99 11.01
C LEU A 10 -2.26 7.98 9.86
N ALA A 11 -3.30 7.16 9.72
CA ALA A 11 -3.41 6.19 8.63
C ALA A 11 -3.40 6.87 7.25
N THR A 12 -4.10 7.99 7.13
CA THR A 12 -4.13 8.81 5.90
C THR A 12 -2.74 9.34 5.56
N VAL A 13 -2.03 9.88 6.55
CA VAL A 13 -0.69 10.46 6.39
C VAL A 13 0.33 9.38 6.02
N LEU A 14 0.34 8.25 6.74
CA LEU A 14 1.24 7.13 6.43
C LEU A 14 0.96 6.55 5.03
N GLY A 15 -0.31 6.37 4.67
CA GLY A 15 -0.70 5.97 3.32
C GLY A 15 -0.24 6.96 2.25
N ALA A 16 -0.43 8.27 2.48
CA ALA A 16 0.04 9.31 1.57
C ALA A 16 1.56 9.28 1.39
N PHE A 17 2.33 9.04 2.46
CA PHE A 17 3.79 8.88 2.38
C PHE A 17 4.22 7.71 1.51
N VAL A 18 3.53 6.56 1.58
CA VAL A 18 3.79 5.43 0.69
C VAL A 18 3.52 5.81 -0.77
N GLY A 19 2.44 6.52 -1.03
CA GLY A 19 2.06 6.95 -2.38
C GLY A 19 2.87 8.11 -2.95
N LEU A 20 3.65 8.82 -2.13
CA LEU A 20 4.40 10.03 -2.53
C LEU A 20 5.41 9.73 -3.63
N GLU A 21 6.29 8.75 -3.41
CA GLU A 21 7.27 8.40 -4.42
C GLU A 21 6.58 7.83 -5.67
N ARG A 22 5.46 7.10 -5.51
CA ARG A 22 4.72 6.51 -6.65
C ARG A 22 4.14 7.60 -7.55
N GLU A 23 3.66 8.70 -6.96
CA GLU A 23 3.17 9.87 -7.70
C GLU A 23 4.31 10.60 -8.42
N LEU A 24 5.45 10.80 -7.76
CA LEU A 24 6.65 11.39 -8.36
C LEU A 24 7.19 10.55 -9.52
N SER A 25 7.13 9.22 -9.38
CA SER A 25 7.54 8.24 -10.38
C SER A 25 6.47 7.95 -11.45
N LYS A 26 5.39 8.75 -11.49
CA LYS A 26 4.27 8.66 -12.45
C LYS A 26 3.70 7.25 -12.60
N LYS A 27 3.65 6.48 -11.50
CA LYS A 27 3.05 5.14 -11.47
C LYS A 27 1.52 5.25 -11.44
N ALA A 28 0.83 4.14 -11.73
CA ALA A 28 -0.63 4.12 -11.95
C ALA A 28 -1.48 4.56 -10.73
N ALA A 29 -0.96 4.42 -9.50
CA ALA A 29 -1.62 4.93 -8.30
C ALA A 29 -0.61 5.74 -7.48
N GLY A 30 -1.04 6.91 -7.00
CA GLY A 30 -0.23 7.90 -6.27
C GLY A 30 -0.75 8.16 -4.85
N MET A 31 -0.42 9.32 -4.28
CA MET A 31 -0.69 9.63 -2.87
C MET A 31 -2.16 9.49 -2.50
N ARG A 32 -3.07 9.98 -3.35
CA ARG A 32 -4.51 9.96 -3.09
C ARG A 32 -5.04 8.54 -2.92
N THR A 33 -4.63 7.62 -3.79
CA THR A 33 -5.08 6.23 -3.74
C THR A 33 -4.58 5.54 -2.48
N PHE A 34 -3.30 5.67 -2.16
CA PHE A 34 -2.72 5.02 -0.98
C PHE A 34 -3.26 5.61 0.33
N ALA A 35 -3.49 6.93 0.38
CA ALA A 35 -4.13 7.59 1.51
C ALA A 35 -5.55 7.08 1.75
N LEU A 36 -6.37 6.96 0.70
CA LEU A 36 -7.74 6.43 0.80
C LEU A 36 -7.78 4.96 1.22
N VAL A 37 -6.86 4.13 0.70
CA VAL A 37 -6.77 2.72 1.09
C VAL A 37 -6.36 2.59 2.56
N GLY A 38 -5.36 3.35 3.02
CA GLY A 38 -4.95 3.37 4.42
C GLY A 38 -6.04 3.87 5.36
N LEU A 39 -6.70 4.97 4.99
CA LEU A 39 -7.84 5.54 5.73
C LEU A 39 -9.00 4.54 5.85
N GLY A 40 -9.43 3.96 4.73
CA GLY A 40 -10.53 3.00 4.70
C GLY A 40 -10.23 1.76 5.53
N ALA A 41 -9.00 1.23 5.42
CA ALA A 41 -8.58 0.08 6.21
C ALA A 41 -8.59 0.38 7.72
N ALA A 42 -8.05 1.53 8.14
CA ALA A 42 -8.11 1.96 9.54
C ALA A 42 -9.55 2.12 10.03
N PHE A 43 -10.41 2.73 9.22
CA PHE A 43 -11.81 2.97 9.55
C PHE A 43 -12.58 1.66 9.75
N PHE A 44 -12.46 0.70 8.83
CA PHE A 44 -13.12 -0.60 8.97
C PHE A 44 -12.58 -1.41 10.15
N THR A 45 -11.27 -1.34 10.43
CA THR A 45 -10.69 -1.96 11.64
C THR A 45 -11.28 -1.35 12.91
N ILE A 46 -11.40 -0.02 12.99
CA ILE A 46 -12.01 0.67 14.15
C ILE A 46 -13.48 0.26 14.31
N ILE A 47 -14.25 0.19 13.22
CA ILE A 47 -15.63 -0.32 13.24
C ILE A 47 -15.68 -1.74 13.82
N SER A 48 -14.73 -2.62 13.44
CA SER A 48 -14.66 -4.00 13.95
C SER A 48 -14.46 -4.05 15.46
N ILE A 49 -13.56 -3.22 15.99
CA ILE A 49 -13.29 -3.12 17.43
C ILE A 49 -14.52 -2.63 18.17
N ILE A 50 -15.12 -1.52 17.72
CA ILE A 50 -16.32 -0.94 18.34
C ILE A 50 -17.50 -1.91 18.30
N ALA A 51 -17.68 -2.63 17.18
CA ALA A 51 -18.73 -3.64 17.06
C ALA A 51 -18.52 -4.78 18.06
N SER A 52 -17.30 -5.27 18.21
CA SER A 52 -16.98 -6.33 19.18
C SER A 52 -17.29 -5.90 20.61
N GLU A 53 -16.88 -4.69 21.01
CA GLU A 53 -17.17 -4.14 22.34
C GLU A 53 -18.66 -3.92 22.58
N LYS A 54 -19.42 -3.52 21.55
CA LYS A 54 -20.86 -3.27 21.67
C LYS A 54 -21.70 -4.54 21.75
N PHE A 55 -21.23 -5.62 21.15
CA PHE A 55 -21.96 -6.89 21.07
C PHE A 55 -21.36 -8.00 21.95
N SER A 56 -20.37 -7.67 22.80
CA SER A 56 -19.69 -8.64 23.67
C SER A 56 -20.61 -9.32 24.69
N ASP A 57 -21.68 -8.65 25.12
CA ASP A 57 -22.67 -9.18 26.06
C ASP A 57 -23.75 -10.05 25.37
N ALA A 58 -23.80 -10.02 24.04
CA ALA A 58 -24.69 -10.90 23.32
C ALA A 58 -24.14 -12.33 23.41
N LYS A 59 -25.02 -13.34 23.45
CA LYS A 59 -24.69 -14.78 23.43
C LYS A 59 -23.87 -15.23 22.19
N TYR A 60 -23.48 -14.28 21.34
CA TYR A 60 -22.75 -14.42 20.11
C TYR A 60 -21.34 -13.86 20.30
N LEU A 61 -20.33 -14.74 20.25
CA LEU A 61 -18.92 -14.33 20.18
C LEU A 61 -18.71 -13.53 18.89
N PHE A 62 -18.50 -12.21 19.01
CA PHE A 62 -18.14 -11.37 17.87
C PHE A 62 -16.64 -11.45 17.60
N ASP A 63 -16.27 -12.06 16.48
CA ASP A 63 -14.87 -12.16 16.05
C ASP A 63 -14.37 -10.84 15.43
N VAL A 64 -13.52 -10.14 16.17
CA VAL A 64 -12.86 -8.88 15.77
C VAL A 64 -12.06 -9.03 14.46
N SER A 65 -11.58 -10.24 14.15
CA SER A 65 -10.73 -10.49 12.98
C SER A 65 -11.51 -10.57 11.66
N ARG A 66 -12.85 -10.70 11.73
CA ARG A 66 -13.68 -10.95 10.54
C ARG A 66 -13.63 -9.82 9.53
N ILE A 67 -13.85 -8.57 9.97
CA ILE A 67 -13.80 -7.39 9.08
C ILE A 67 -12.37 -7.18 8.52
N PRO A 68 -11.31 -7.14 9.35
CA PRO A 68 -9.92 -7.09 8.86
C PRO A 68 -9.58 -8.14 7.80
N SER A 69 -10.03 -9.39 7.99
CA SER A 69 -9.80 -10.45 7.01
C SER A 69 -10.45 -10.14 5.65
N GLN A 70 -11.62 -9.49 5.64
CA GLN A 70 -12.28 -9.05 4.41
C GLN A 70 -11.57 -7.87 3.75
N ILE A 71 -10.87 -7.02 4.50
CA ILE A 71 -10.05 -5.93 3.94
C ILE A 71 -8.91 -6.52 3.11
N VAL A 72 -8.22 -7.55 3.63
CA VAL A 72 -7.12 -8.23 2.91
C VAL A 72 -7.61 -8.80 1.57
N LEU A 73 -8.78 -9.44 1.57
CA LEU A 73 -9.40 -9.98 0.35
C LEU A 73 -9.84 -8.87 -0.62
N GLY A 74 -10.50 -7.83 -0.12
CA GLY A 74 -11.01 -6.72 -0.93
C GLY A 74 -9.91 -5.93 -1.64
N VAL A 75 -8.77 -5.72 -0.97
CA VAL A 75 -7.61 -5.04 -1.60
C VAL A 75 -6.98 -5.90 -2.68
N GLY A 76 -7.04 -7.24 -2.55
CA GLY A 76 -6.65 -8.16 -3.62
C GLY A 76 -7.45 -7.94 -4.92
N PHE A 77 -8.75 -7.65 -4.80
CA PHE A 77 -9.60 -7.33 -5.96
C PHE A 77 -9.21 -5.99 -6.61
N ILE A 78 -8.96 -4.94 -5.82
CA ILE A 78 -8.48 -3.64 -6.33
C ILE A 78 -7.12 -3.81 -7.03
N GLY A 79 -6.24 -4.61 -6.43
CA GLY A 79 -4.92 -4.94 -7.00
C GLY A 79 -5.04 -5.66 -8.34
N ALA A 80 -5.95 -6.63 -8.48
CA ALA A 80 -6.20 -7.31 -9.74
C ALA A 80 -6.67 -6.33 -10.83
N GLY A 81 -7.53 -5.35 -10.49
CA GLY A 81 -7.97 -4.31 -11.43
C GLY A 81 -6.86 -3.36 -11.90
N LEU A 82 -5.75 -3.25 -11.16
CA LEU A 82 -4.57 -2.46 -11.54
C LEU A 82 -3.58 -3.22 -12.41
N ILE A 83 -3.63 -4.55 -12.41
CA ILE A 83 -2.69 -5.39 -13.16
C ILE A 83 -3.21 -5.52 -14.59
N ILE A 84 -2.46 -4.95 -15.53
CA ILE A 84 -2.81 -4.96 -16.96
C ILE A 84 -1.70 -5.67 -17.72
N PHE A 85 -2.08 -6.62 -18.58
CA PHE A 85 -1.17 -7.23 -19.54
C PHE A 85 -1.22 -6.45 -20.85
N HIS A 86 -0.08 -5.89 -21.27
CA HIS A 86 0.01 -5.14 -22.52
C HIS A 86 1.37 -5.39 -23.20
N SER A 87 1.34 -5.72 -24.49
CA SER A 87 2.54 -5.97 -25.32
C SER A 87 3.59 -6.87 -24.64
N SER A 88 3.15 -8.03 -24.14
CA SER A 88 4.00 -9.02 -23.46
C SER A 88 4.64 -8.56 -22.14
N GLN A 89 4.13 -7.49 -21.53
CA GLN A 89 4.58 -6.99 -20.23
C GLN A 89 3.42 -6.81 -19.25
N LEU A 90 3.65 -7.21 -18.00
CA LEU A 90 2.73 -6.95 -16.88
C LEU A 90 3.02 -5.57 -16.29
N ARG A 91 2.00 -4.71 -16.23
CA ARG A 91 2.06 -3.39 -15.56
C ARG A 91 1.22 -3.42 -14.30
N GLY A 92 1.58 -2.59 -13.32
CA GLY A 92 0.79 -2.37 -12.11
C GLY A 92 1.01 -3.38 -10.98
N LEU A 93 1.82 -4.43 -11.17
CA LEU A 93 2.13 -5.43 -10.13
C LEU A 93 2.65 -4.81 -8.82
N THR A 94 3.65 -3.93 -8.91
CA THR A 94 4.24 -3.24 -7.74
C THR A 94 3.28 -2.23 -7.13
N THR A 95 2.42 -1.61 -7.93
CA THR A 95 1.36 -0.73 -7.43
C THR A 95 0.33 -1.51 -6.63
N ALA A 96 -0.12 -2.66 -7.14
CA ALA A 96 -1.04 -3.57 -6.46
C ALA A 96 -0.46 -4.08 -5.14
N ALA A 97 0.80 -4.53 -5.14
CA ALA A 97 1.51 -4.93 -3.91
C ALA A 97 1.62 -3.75 -2.92
N GLY A 98 1.89 -2.54 -3.42
CA GLY A 98 1.92 -1.33 -2.61
C GLY A 98 0.59 -1.05 -1.90
N LEU A 99 -0.53 -1.13 -2.62
CA LEU A 99 -1.86 -0.92 -2.02
C LEU A 99 -2.18 -1.98 -0.97
N TRP A 100 -1.77 -3.23 -1.21
CA TRP A 100 -1.92 -4.31 -0.23
C TRP A 100 -1.20 -3.99 1.09
N VAL A 101 0.05 -3.51 1.03
CA VAL A 101 0.77 -3.09 2.24
C VAL A 101 0.19 -1.81 2.85
N ALA A 102 -0.30 -0.87 2.04
CA ALA A 102 -0.95 0.35 2.54
C ALA A 102 -2.20 0.04 3.36
N ALA A 103 -3.00 -0.94 2.94
CA ALA A 103 -4.13 -1.43 3.72
C ALA A 103 -3.68 -2.07 5.04
N ALA A 104 -2.60 -2.86 5.03
CA ALA A 104 -2.03 -3.44 6.24
C ALA A 104 -1.55 -2.36 7.23
N ILE A 105 -0.91 -1.30 6.75
CA ILE A 105 -0.51 -0.13 7.55
C ILE A 105 -1.76 0.53 8.18
N GLY A 106 -2.81 0.76 7.38
CA GLY A 106 -4.07 1.31 7.87
C GLY A 106 -4.70 0.44 8.96
N MET A 107 -4.77 -0.88 8.76
CA MET A 107 -5.26 -1.81 9.79
C MET A 107 -4.41 -1.79 11.05
N ALA A 108 -3.07 -1.75 10.94
CA ALA A 108 -2.18 -1.65 12.09
C ALA A 108 -2.43 -0.36 12.90
N VAL A 109 -2.65 0.77 12.22
CA VAL A 109 -3.07 2.02 12.90
C VAL A 109 -4.44 1.87 13.55
N GLY A 110 -5.41 1.23 12.87
CA GLY A 110 -6.74 0.94 13.42
C GLY A 110 -6.69 0.08 14.69
N PHE A 111 -5.77 -0.89 14.76
CA PHE A 111 -5.49 -1.73 15.92
C PHE A 111 -4.59 -1.07 16.98
N LYS A 112 -4.23 0.21 16.82
CA LYS A 112 -3.32 0.96 17.70
C LYS A 112 -1.88 0.41 17.76
N ILE A 113 -1.45 -0.36 16.75
CA ILE A 113 -0.09 -0.90 16.63
C ILE A 113 0.81 0.10 15.88
N TYR A 114 0.98 1.29 16.45
CA TYR A 114 1.56 2.44 15.74
C TYR A 114 3.02 2.25 15.32
N LEU A 115 3.84 1.66 16.19
CA LEU A 115 5.26 1.45 15.89
C LEU A 115 5.44 0.55 14.66
N LEU A 116 4.63 -0.51 14.55
CA LEU A 116 4.65 -1.40 13.40
C LEU A 116 4.18 -0.67 12.14
N ALA A 117 3.11 0.12 12.22
CA ALA A 117 2.62 0.92 11.10
C ALA A 117 3.68 1.90 10.56
N VAL A 118 4.35 2.64 11.44
CA VAL A 118 5.39 3.60 11.07
C VAL A 118 6.61 2.88 10.49
N PHE A 119 7.09 1.82 11.13
CA PHE A 119 8.24 1.06 10.65
C PHE A 119 7.98 0.40 9.30
N THR A 120 6.80 -0.21 9.11
CA THR A 120 6.40 -0.76 7.80
C THR A 120 6.30 0.33 6.74
N THR A 121 5.76 1.51 7.07
CA THR A 121 5.74 2.65 6.14
C THR A 121 7.15 3.03 5.69
N PHE A 122 8.08 3.14 6.63
CA PHE A 122 9.48 3.43 6.34
C PHE A 122 10.12 2.37 5.42
N LEU A 123 9.88 1.09 5.69
CA LEU A 123 10.40 0.00 4.84
C LEU A 123 9.83 0.06 3.43
N VAL A 124 8.53 0.28 3.27
CA VAL A 124 7.89 0.37 1.95
C VAL A 124 8.44 1.55 1.15
N VAL A 125 8.54 2.73 1.77
CA VAL A 125 9.13 3.91 1.12
C VAL A 125 10.58 3.63 0.74
N SER A 126 11.36 3.00 1.61
CA SER A 126 12.76 2.62 1.32
C SER A 126 12.86 1.68 0.12
N ILE A 127 12.01 0.66 0.06
CA ILE A 127 11.91 -0.24 -1.10
C ILE A 127 11.62 0.57 -2.36
N PHE A 128 10.58 1.41 -2.32
CA PHE A 128 10.15 2.19 -3.48
C PHE A 128 11.25 3.14 -4.00
N VAL A 129 11.95 3.83 -3.11
CA VAL A 129 13.04 4.75 -3.44
C VAL A 129 14.29 4.02 -3.95
N VAL A 130 14.72 2.94 -3.27
CA VAL A 130 15.92 2.19 -3.66
C VAL A 130 15.74 1.56 -5.04
N PHE A 131 14.60 0.92 -5.30
CA PHE A 131 14.33 0.32 -6.61
C PHE A 131 14.22 1.38 -7.71
N TRP A 132 13.64 2.54 -7.43
CA TRP A 132 13.60 3.65 -8.39
C TRP A 132 15.01 4.16 -8.74
N PHE A 133 15.89 4.28 -7.75
CA PHE A 133 17.28 4.69 -7.98
C PHE A 133 18.04 3.65 -8.83
N ILE A 134 17.88 2.37 -8.53
CA ILE A 134 18.50 1.28 -9.29
C ILE A 134 18.01 1.28 -10.74
N GLU A 135 16.69 1.43 -10.96
CA GLU A 135 16.07 1.49 -12.30
C GLU A 135 16.70 2.62 -13.13
N ASN A 136 16.80 3.83 -12.55
CA ASN A 136 17.40 4.98 -13.24
C ASN A 136 18.89 4.81 -13.56
N GLN A 137 19.67 4.20 -12.67
CA GLN A 137 21.09 3.94 -12.91
C GLN A 137 21.31 2.89 -14.00
N LEU A 138 20.48 1.84 -14.01
CA LEU A 138 20.57 0.77 -15.01
C LEU A 138 20.22 1.28 -16.41
N VAL A 139 19.14 2.06 -16.53
CA VAL A 139 18.71 2.68 -17.80
C VAL A 139 19.80 3.59 -18.35
N LYS A 140 20.43 4.42 -17.50
CA LYS A 140 21.56 5.27 -17.90
C LYS A 140 22.75 4.45 -18.45
N LYS A 141 23.12 3.35 -17.77
CA LYS A 141 24.21 2.46 -18.22
C LYS A 141 23.91 1.75 -19.55
N LEU A 142 22.66 1.39 -19.80
CA LEU A 142 22.25 0.74 -21.04
C LEU A 142 22.16 1.74 -22.19
N ALA A 143 21.68 2.95 -21.93
CA ALA A 143 21.62 4.04 -22.91
C ALA A 143 23.00 4.62 -23.26
N SER A 144 24.00 4.49 -22.38
CA SER A 144 25.37 4.96 -22.63
C SER A 144 26.24 3.97 -23.42
N LYS A 145 25.72 2.80 -23.81
CA LYS A 145 26.47 1.84 -24.62
C LYS A 145 26.30 2.22 -26.10
N PRO A 146 27.35 2.68 -26.81
CA PRO A 146 27.22 2.95 -28.24
C PRO A 146 26.83 1.65 -28.98
N PRO A 147 26.14 1.75 -30.13
CA PRO A 147 25.85 0.59 -30.95
C PRO A 147 27.13 -0.20 -31.17
N LYS A 148 27.10 -1.53 -30.96
CA LYS A 148 28.22 -2.36 -31.43
C LYS A 148 28.30 -2.13 -32.93
N ASP A 149 29.35 -1.46 -33.36
CA ASP A 149 29.68 -1.33 -34.76
C ASP A 149 29.74 -2.74 -35.34
N ASN A 150 29.08 -2.95 -36.48
CA ASN A 150 29.19 -4.18 -37.25
C ASN A 150 30.62 -4.25 -37.81
N GLN A 151 31.56 -4.66 -36.97
CA GLN A 151 32.76 -5.37 -37.38
C GLN A 151 32.34 -6.84 -37.26
N GLU A 152 32.16 -7.62 -38.31
CA GLU A 152 33.14 -7.91 -39.36
C GLU A 152 32.44 -8.14 -40.71
N LEU A 153 33.05 -7.58 -41.77
CA LEU A 153 32.92 -8.02 -43.17
C LEU A 153 33.82 -9.25 -43.39
#